data_AF-A0A0H1R0P4-F1
#
_entry.id   AF-A0A0H1R0P4-F1
#
_cell.length_a   1.000
_cell.length_b   1.000
_cell.length_c   1.000
_cell.angle_alpha   90.00
_cell.angle_beta   90.00
_cell.angle_gamma   90.00
#
_symmetry.space_group_name_H-M   'P 1'
#
loop_
_entity.id
_entity.type
_entity.pdbx_description
1 polymer ?
#
loop_
_entity_poly.entity_id
_entity_poly.type
_entity_poly.pdbx_seq_one_letter_code
_entity_poly.pdbx_strand_id
1 'polypeptide(L)'
;MAISLALLSLIVLTAVSGCLSIDAVADRHALSVTRTDAAGTEIWHTAFDGGGDEYGTVLLPVSDGGLLVGGSVKQSPGSEEHALLLKIAEDGRIE
;
A
#
# COMPACT_ATOMS: atom_id res chain seq x y z
N MET A 1 26.81 21.24 -36.44
CA MET A 1 26.80 20.30 -35.31
C MET A 1 25.35 19.94 -35.01
N ALA A 2 24.84 18.91 -35.70
CA ALA A 2 23.54 18.33 -35.44
C ALA A 2 23.79 17.05 -34.63
N ILE A 3 23.26 16.97 -33.41
CA ILE A 3 23.30 15.73 -32.62
C ILE A 3 22.35 14.77 -33.32
N SER A 4 22.91 13.68 -33.86
CA SER A 4 22.17 12.64 -34.56
C SER A 4 21.14 12.00 -33.62
N LEU A 5 19.87 11.99 -34.00
CA LEU A 5 18.76 11.37 -33.25
C LEU A 5 18.97 9.86 -32.99
N ALA A 6 19.97 9.24 -33.62
CA ALA A 6 20.34 7.84 -33.38
C ALA A 6 20.97 7.59 -31.98
N LEU A 7 21.37 8.63 -31.23
CA LEU A 7 21.83 8.48 -29.84
C LEU A 7 20.71 8.57 -28.79
N LEU A 8 19.52 9.07 -29.13
CA LEU A 8 18.38 9.10 -28.20
C LEU A 8 17.66 7.75 -28.07
N SER A 9 17.75 6.89 -29.09
CA SER A 9 17.17 5.54 -29.05
C SER A 9 17.98 4.53 -28.25
N LEU A 10 19.25 4.83 -27.92
CA LEU A 10 20.12 3.91 -27.18
C LEU A 10 20.07 4.11 -25.65
N ILE A 11 19.58 5.24 -25.16
CA ILE A 11 19.43 5.53 -23.71
C ILE A 11 18.14 4.94 -23.13
N VAL A 12 17.17 4.55 -23.96
CA VAL A 12 15.93 3.91 -23.48
C VAL A 12 16.13 2.41 -23.16
N LEU A 13 17.28 1.80 -23.53
CA LEU A 13 17.46 0.35 -23.43
C LEU A 13 18.51 -0.14 -22.40
N THR A 14 19.15 0.72 -21.62
CA THR A 14 20.06 0.26 -20.57
C THR A 14 19.41 0.32 -19.19
N ALA A 15 19.14 -0.88 -18.66
CA ALA A 15 18.86 -1.20 -17.25
C ALA A 15 17.43 -1.04 -16.74
N VAL A 16 16.46 -1.72 -17.36
CA VAL A 16 15.51 -2.50 -16.53
C VAL A 16 16.24 -3.77 -16.09
N SER A 17 17.24 -3.62 -15.22
CA SER A 17 17.80 -4.74 -14.47
C SER A 17 16.81 -5.07 -13.38
N GLY A 18 15.74 -5.78 -13.75
CA GLY A 18 14.65 -6.10 -12.82
C GLY A 18 13.53 -6.98 -13.37
N CYS A 19 13.36 -7.13 -14.70
CA CYS A 19 12.32 -8.01 -15.25
C CYS A 19 12.74 -9.49 -15.26
N LEU A 20 13.10 -10.01 -14.10
CA LEU A 20 13.06 -11.44 -13.77
C LEU A 20 12.60 -11.61 -12.31
N SER A 21 11.64 -10.81 -11.84
CA SER A 21 10.73 -11.34 -10.84
C SER A 21 9.62 -12.07 -11.61
N ILE A 22 9.60 -13.39 -11.49
CA ILE A 22 8.33 -14.10 -11.54
C ILE A 22 7.60 -13.64 -10.29
N ASP A 23 6.96 -12.48 -10.38
CA ASP A 23 5.96 -12.09 -9.40
C ASP A 23 4.82 -13.05 -9.68
N ALA A 24 4.91 -14.25 -9.08
CA ALA A 24 3.71 -14.85 -8.54
C ALA A 24 3.14 -13.74 -7.65
N VAL A 25 2.28 -12.91 -8.24
CA VAL A 25 1.39 -12.05 -7.49
C VAL A 25 0.51 -13.07 -6.79
N ALA A 26 1.00 -13.58 -5.67
CA ALA A 26 0.14 -14.08 -4.62
C ALA A 26 -0.85 -12.93 -4.45
N ASP A 27 -2.11 -13.22 -4.74
CA ASP A 27 -3.24 -12.33 -4.55
C ASP A 27 -3.28 -12.01 -3.04
N ARG A 28 -2.44 -11.04 -2.63
CA ARG A 28 -2.26 -10.61 -1.26
C ARG A 28 -3.02 -9.31 -1.11
N HIS A 29 -3.96 -9.29 -0.19
CA HIS A 29 -4.76 -8.11 0.07
C HIS A 29 -4.12 -7.24 1.14
N ALA A 30 -3.56 -6.10 0.73
CA ALA A 30 -3.14 -5.05 1.65
C ALA A 30 -4.37 -4.36 2.28
N LEU A 31 -4.22 -3.89 3.51
CA LEU A 31 -5.22 -3.06 4.17
C LEU A 31 -5.14 -1.63 3.63
N SER A 32 -6.22 -1.19 2.99
CA SER A 32 -6.36 0.18 2.47
C SER A 32 -7.35 0.98 3.31
N VAL A 33 -6.94 2.18 3.75
CA VAL A 33 -7.80 3.14 4.45
C VAL A 33 -7.73 4.48 3.73
N THR A 34 -8.89 5.05 3.43
CA THR A 34 -9.01 6.35 2.78
C THR A 34 -9.88 7.26 3.63
N ARG A 35 -9.37 8.45 3.94
CA ARG A 35 -10.16 9.52 4.55
C ARG A 35 -10.61 10.47 3.45
N THR A 36 -11.89 10.83 3.46
CA THR A 36 -12.46 11.82 2.54
C THR A 36 -13.03 13.02 3.29
N ASP A 37 -13.22 14.12 2.58
CA ASP A 37 -14.08 15.20 3.02
C ASP A 37 -15.57 14.82 2.88
N ALA A 38 -16.46 15.74 3.26
CA ALA A 38 -17.90 15.55 3.16
C ALA A 38 -18.42 15.50 1.71
N ALA A 39 -17.63 15.98 0.73
CA ALA A 39 -17.94 15.90 -0.70
C ALA A 39 -17.42 14.61 -1.35
N GLY A 40 -16.69 13.77 -0.61
CA GLY A 40 -16.06 12.55 -1.11
C GLY A 40 -14.68 12.77 -1.74
N THR A 41 -14.09 13.97 -1.62
CA THR A 41 -12.71 14.23 -2.05
C THR A 41 -11.75 13.54 -1.10
N GLU A 42 -10.77 12.80 -1.63
CA GLU A 42 -9.71 12.20 -0.82
C GLU A 42 -8.90 13.28 -0.09
N ILE A 43 -8.77 13.13 1.23
CA ILE A 43 -7.86 13.90 2.08
C ILE A 43 -6.53 13.17 2.18
N TRP A 44 -6.57 11.86 2.44
CA TRP A 44 -5.41 10.99 2.41
C TRP A 44 -5.82 9.54 2.15
N HIS A 45 -4.82 8.77 1.71
CA HIS A 45 -4.89 7.33 1.55
C HIS A 45 -3.66 6.67 2.19
N THR A 46 -3.90 5.63 2.97
CA THR A 46 -2.90 4.86 3.68
C THR A 46 -3.07 3.39 3.36
N ALA A 47 -1.99 2.74 2.94
CA ALA A 47 -1.92 1.30 2.76
C ALA A 47 -0.96 0.68 3.77
N PHE A 48 -1.38 -0.43 4.37
CA PHE A 48 -0.54 -1.28 5.21
C PHE A 48 -0.46 -2.66 4.56
N ASP A 49 0.77 -3.09 4.26
CA ASP A 49 1.10 -4.42 3.75
C ASP A 49 2.05 -5.08 4.76
N GLY A 50 1.52 -6.05 5.50
CA GLY A 50 2.26 -6.82 6.50
C GLY A 50 2.88 -8.09 5.92
N GLY A 51 2.81 -8.31 4.61
CA GLY A 51 3.26 -9.52 3.93
C GLY A 51 2.23 -10.66 3.94
N GLY A 52 0.99 -10.43 4.40
CA GLY A 52 -0.11 -11.39 4.35
C GLY A 52 -1.36 -10.81 3.68
N ASP A 53 -2.49 -11.48 3.88
CA ASP A 53 -3.81 -10.93 3.64
C ASP A 53 -4.26 -10.18 4.89
N GLU A 54 -4.35 -8.85 4.80
CA GLU A 54 -4.85 -8.01 5.87
C GLU A 54 -6.35 -7.73 5.71
N TYR A 55 -7.09 -7.97 6.79
CA TYR A 55 -8.53 -7.77 6.85
C TYR A 55 -8.87 -6.70 7.89
N GLY A 56 -9.32 -5.53 7.44
CA GLY A 56 -9.86 -4.48 8.31
C GLY A 56 -11.29 -4.80 8.72
N THR A 57 -11.57 -4.80 10.03
CA THR A 57 -12.90 -5.16 10.57
C THR A 57 -13.54 -4.01 11.36
N VAL A 58 -12.73 -3.10 11.90
CA VAL A 58 -13.20 -1.95 12.68
C VAL A 58 -12.34 -0.73 12.43
N LEU A 59 -13.00 0.43 12.38
CA LEU A 59 -12.37 1.76 12.36
C LEU A 59 -12.94 2.57 13.52
N LEU A 60 -12.07 3.12 14.38
CA LEU A 60 -12.48 3.86 15.58
C LEU A 60 -11.70 5.17 15.71
N PRO A 61 -12.36 6.33 15.57
CA PRO A 61 -11.68 7.62 15.73
C PRO A 61 -11.22 7.81 17.18
N VAL A 62 -10.03 8.40 17.35
CA VAL A 62 -9.43 8.67 18.66
C VAL A 62 -9.30 10.18 18.90
N SER A 63 -9.13 10.56 20.16
CA SER A 63 -9.23 11.97 20.61
C SER A 63 -8.18 12.91 20.04
N ASP A 64 -7.09 12.39 19.48
CA ASP A 64 -6.03 13.16 18.83
C ASP A 64 -6.27 13.37 17.32
N GLY A 65 -7.47 13.06 16.82
CA GLY A 65 -7.82 13.23 15.40
C GLY A 65 -7.41 12.04 14.51
N GLY A 66 -6.69 11.06 15.07
CA GLY A 66 -6.34 9.82 14.41
C GLY A 66 -7.48 8.78 14.36
N LEU A 67 -7.12 7.59 13.91
CA LEU A 67 -8.00 6.44 13.73
C LEU A 67 -7.29 5.16 14.19
N LEU A 68 -7.97 4.33 14.98
CA LEU A 68 -7.57 2.95 15.21
C LEU A 68 -8.24 2.05 14.17
N VAL A 69 -7.45 1.17 13.57
CA VAL A 69 -7.91 0.11 12.67
C VAL A 69 -7.67 -1.23 13.35
N GLY A 70 -8.72 -1.98 13.57
CA GLY A 70 -8.65 -3.34 14.09
C GLY A 70 -8.97 -4.36 13.02
N GLY A 71 -8.33 -5.53 13.09
CA GLY A 71 -8.44 -6.52 12.04
C GLY A 71 -7.69 -7.81 12.34
N SER A 72 -7.47 -8.59 11.29
CA SER A 72 -6.56 -9.73 11.31
C SER A 72 -5.62 -9.71 10.12
N VAL A 73 -4.51 -10.43 10.23
CA VAL A 73 -3.61 -10.74 9.13
C VAL A 73 -3.48 -12.24 8.99
N LYS A 74 -3.48 -12.72 7.74
CA LYS A 74 -3.31 -14.13 7.39
C LYS A 74 -2.15 -14.29 6.44
N GLN A 75 -1.10 -14.99 6.88
CA GLN A 75 0.16 -15.05 6.12
C GLN A 75 0.07 -15.97 4.89
N SER A 76 -0.75 -17.01 4.96
CA SER A 76 -1.00 -17.93 3.85
C SER A 76 -2.33 -18.69 3.98
N PRO A 77 -2.88 -19.25 2.89
CA PRO A 77 -4.07 -20.09 2.94
C PRO A 77 -3.90 -21.26 3.93
N GLY A 78 -4.78 -21.35 4.92
CA GLY A 78 -4.74 -22.39 5.96
C GLY A 78 -3.84 -22.09 7.18
N SER A 79 -3.15 -20.95 7.20
CA SER A 79 -2.47 -20.48 8.42
C SER A 79 -3.45 -19.89 9.45
N GLU A 80 -3.00 -19.84 10.70
CA GLU A 80 -3.70 -19.14 11.78
C GLU A 80 -3.79 -17.64 11.49
N GLU A 81 -4.89 -17.02 11.91
CA GLU A 81 -5.07 -15.57 11.81
C GLU A 81 -4.47 -14.88 13.03
N HIS A 82 -3.71 -13.82 12.78
CA HIS A 82 -3.13 -12.99 13.84
C HIS A 82 -3.91 -11.69 13.95
N ALA A 83 -4.14 -11.22 15.18
CA ALA A 83 -4.81 -9.93 15.38
C ALA A 83 -3.94 -8.77 14.87
N LEU A 84 -4.58 -7.81 14.20
CA LEU A 84 -3.99 -6.56 13.74
C LEU A 84 -4.64 -5.39 14.49
N LEU A 85 -3.81 -4.50 15.02
CA LEU A 85 -4.23 -3.19 15.52
C LEU A 85 -3.24 -2.15 14.99
N LEU A 86 -3.75 -1.19 14.22
CA LEU A 86 -2.99 -0.13 13.59
C LEU A 86 -3.52 1.22 14.05
N LYS A 87 -2.64 2.16 14.40
CA LYS A 87 -3.04 3.56 14.55
C LYS A 87 -2.62 4.33 13.31
N ILE A 88 -3.55 5.14 12.80
CA ILE A 88 -3.29 6.08 11.71
C ILE A 88 -3.52 7.48 12.30
N ALA A 89 -2.50 8.33 12.23
CA ALA A 89 -2.56 9.72 12.68
C ALA A 89 -3.56 10.53 11.84
N GLU A 90 -3.90 11.73 12.32
CA GLU A 90 -4.84 12.62 11.61
C GLU A 90 -4.41 12.90 10.16
N ASP A 91 -3.11 12.99 9.91
CA ASP A 91 -2.48 13.25 8.62
C ASP A 91 -2.29 12.02 7.72
N GLY A 92 -2.76 10.83 8.15
CA GLY A 92 -2.68 9.59 7.38
C GLY A 92 -1.39 8.78 7.60
N ARG A 93 -0.46 9.24 8.45
CA ARG A 93 0.74 8.46 8.77
C ARG A 93 0.42 7.31 9.73
N ILE A 94 1.00 6.14 9.48
CA ILE A 94 0.95 5.00 10.42
C ILE A 94 1.81 5.30 11.67
N GLU A 95 1.28 4.99 12.85
CA GLU A 95 1.91 5.12 14.17
C GLU A 95 2.08 3.79 14.89
#